data_AF-A0A9F2R554-F1
#
_entry.id   AF-A0A9F2R554-F1
#
_cell.length_a   1.000
_cell.length_b   1.000
_cell.length_c   1.000
_cell.angle_alpha   90.00
_cell.angle_beta   90.00
_cell.angle_gamma   90.00
#
_symmetry.space_group_name_H-M   'P 1'
#
loop_
_entity.id
_entity.type
_entity.pdbx_description
1 polymer ?
#
loop_
_entity_poly.entity_id
_entity_poly.type
_entity_poly.pdbx_seq_one_letter_code
_entity_poly.pdbx_strand_id
1 'polypeptide(L)'
;ELERFQRFVNKHPPFDVVIDGLNVAKTAPLSPSSKTLLDVVVHLAQKHQRLLILGRKHMLKDSLQWRKRDMDEMQKKADFFFTSNMSKDDPFLLYATLHSGGHCMMVTRDLLRDHKAALTDTVTRRLFFKWQRGHQIVVSSYKPGKILTFEDALPYDTIVQTDGNTWHIPYDDSLSKRASFEIPVNWLCLQKK
;
A
#
# COMPACT_ATOMS: atom_id res chain seq x y z
N GLU A 1 8.34 14.74 -15.13
CA GLU A 1 8.53 13.39 -14.52
C GLU A 1 7.26 12.55 -14.58
N LEU A 2 6.11 13.11 -14.17
CA LEU A 2 4.81 12.44 -14.24
C LEU A 2 4.49 11.84 -15.62
N GLU A 3 4.65 12.60 -16.71
CA GLU A 3 4.41 12.08 -18.07
C GLU A 3 5.31 10.89 -18.44
N ARG A 4 6.54 10.86 -17.94
CA ARG A 4 7.46 9.73 -18.15
C ARG A 4 6.93 8.50 -17.41
N PHE A 5 6.38 8.69 -16.21
CA PHE A 5 5.76 7.63 -15.45
C PHE A 5 4.47 7.13 -16.10
N GLN A 6 3.58 8.01 -16.55
CA GLN A 6 2.36 7.62 -17.23
C GLN A 6 2.67 6.81 -18.50
N ARG A 7 3.64 7.27 -19.31
CA ARG A 7 4.12 6.50 -20.47
C ARG A 7 4.74 5.16 -20.08
N PHE A 8 5.42 5.09 -18.94
CA PHE A 8 5.95 3.84 -18.42
C PHE A 8 4.80 2.89 -18.08
N VAL A 9 3.85 3.30 -17.22
CA VAL A 9 2.71 2.48 -16.81
C VAL A 9 1.87 2.04 -18.01
N ASN A 10 1.58 2.94 -18.95
CA ASN A 10 0.77 2.63 -20.14
C ASN A 10 1.42 1.62 -21.11
N LYS A 11 2.74 1.43 -21.03
CA LYS A 11 3.47 0.46 -21.85
C LYS A 11 3.55 -0.92 -21.20
N HIS A 12 3.20 -1.04 -19.93
CA HIS A 12 3.20 -2.31 -19.22
C HIS A 12 1.77 -2.85 -19.13
N PRO A 13 1.59 -4.17 -19.11
CA PRO A 13 0.36 -4.77 -18.61
C PRO A 13 0.05 -4.27 -17.20
N PRO A 14 -1.22 -4.35 -16.75
CA PRO A 14 -1.59 -4.02 -15.37
C PRO A 14 -0.65 -4.67 -14.34
N PHE A 15 -0.34 -3.99 -13.25
CA PHE A 15 0.42 -4.62 -12.15
C PHE A 15 -0.52 -5.32 -11.18
N ASP A 16 -0.02 -6.35 -10.51
CA ASP A 16 -0.76 -7.02 -9.44
C ASP A 16 -0.49 -6.31 -8.10
N VAL A 17 0.73 -5.78 -7.92
CA VAL A 17 1.12 -5.03 -6.72
C VAL A 17 2.05 -3.86 -7.06
N VAL A 18 1.75 -2.68 -6.53
CA VAL A 18 2.63 -1.49 -6.58
C VAL A 18 3.22 -1.23 -5.19
N ILE A 19 4.54 -1.10 -5.10
CA ILE A 19 5.28 -1.04 -3.82
C ILE A 19 5.92 0.34 -3.68
N ASP A 20 5.62 1.04 -2.59
CA ASP A 20 6.37 2.21 -2.15
C ASP A 20 7.70 1.76 -1.56
N GLY A 21 8.73 1.69 -2.41
CA GLY A 21 9.99 1.06 -2.09
C GLY A 21 10.73 1.76 -0.94
N LEU A 22 10.66 3.09 -0.86
CA LEU A 22 11.36 3.83 0.20
C LEU A 22 10.63 3.69 1.55
N ASN A 23 9.30 3.73 1.56
CA ASN A 23 8.52 3.51 2.77
C ASN A 23 8.74 2.10 3.33
N VAL A 24 8.66 1.09 2.47
CA VAL A 24 8.87 -0.32 2.84
C VAL A 24 10.29 -0.57 3.32
N ALA A 25 11.31 -0.02 2.65
CA ALA A 25 12.69 -0.21 3.05
C ALA A 25 13.00 0.34 4.46
N LYS A 26 12.30 1.39 4.88
CA LYS A 26 12.46 2.05 6.19
C LYS A 26 11.69 1.38 7.32
N THR A 27 10.99 0.28 7.06
CA THR A 27 10.19 -0.42 8.08
C THR A 27 11.02 -1.06 9.19
N ALA A 28 12.31 -1.31 8.93
CA ALA A 28 13.24 -1.89 9.89
C ALA A 28 14.58 -1.13 9.93
N PRO A 29 14.73 -0.16 10.84
CA PRO A 29 15.87 0.76 10.85
C PRO A 29 17.23 0.10 11.16
N LEU A 30 17.23 -1.08 11.78
CA LEU A 30 18.45 -1.83 12.11
C LEU A 30 18.96 -2.70 10.96
N SER A 31 18.21 -2.84 9.86
CA SER A 31 18.59 -3.62 8.68
C SER A 31 18.94 -2.68 7.51
N PRO A 32 19.86 -3.07 6.61
CA PRO A 32 20.03 -2.35 5.35
C PRO A 32 18.69 -2.19 4.63
N SER A 33 18.37 -0.95 4.23
CA SER A 33 17.13 -0.59 3.52
C SER A 33 16.84 -1.51 2.32
N SER A 34 17.87 -1.77 1.51
CA SER A 34 17.81 -2.69 0.37
C SER A 34 17.49 -4.13 0.75
N LYS A 35 17.97 -4.63 1.89
CA LYS A 35 17.70 -5.99 2.35
C LYS A 35 16.24 -6.15 2.80
N THR A 36 15.72 -5.19 3.56
CA THR A 36 14.32 -5.14 3.96
C THR A 36 13.40 -5.15 2.74
N LEU A 37 13.70 -4.29 1.74
CA LEU A 37 12.91 -4.24 0.51
C LEU A 37 13.02 -5.54 -0.29
N LEU A 38 14.22 -6.11 -0.42
CA LEU A 38 14.43 -7.38 -1.12
C LEU A 38 13.59 -8.51 -0.54
N ASP A 39 13.58 -8.67 0.79
CA ASP A 39 12.81 -9.74 1.44
C ASP A 39 11.31 -9.57 1.20
N VAL A 40 10.79 -8.33 1.18
CA VAL A 40 9.40 -8.04 0.82
C VAL A 40 9.11 -8.38 -0.63
N VAL A 41 9.99 -7.98 -1.56
CA VAL A 41 9.82 -8.24 -3.00
C VAL A 41 9.87 -9.73 -3.29
N VAL A 42 10.80 -10.46 -2.67
CA VAL A 42 10.90 -11.93 -2.81
C VAL A 42 9.63 -12.60 -2.30
N HIS A 43 9.11 -12.18 -1.15
CA HIS A 43 7.86 -12.72 -0.62
C HIS A 43 6.67 -12.47 -1.55
N LEU A 44 6.50 -11.23 -2.05
CA LEU A 44 5.39 -10.88 -2.92
C LEU A 44 5.48 -11.58 -4.29
N ALA A 45 6.70 -11.75 -4.81
CA ALA A 45 6.95 -12.44 -6.08
C ALA A 45 6.60 -13.94 -6.04
N GLN A 46 6.40 -14.53 -4.85
CA GLN A 46 5.89 -15.90 -4.72
C GLN A 46 4.37 -15.99 -4.96
N LYS A 47 3.66 -14.88 -4.78
CA LYS A 47 2.18 -14.81 -4.81
C LYS A 47 1.63 -14.05 -6.00
N HIS A 48 2.43 -13.13 -6.54
CA HIS A 48 2.03 -12.18 -7.58
C HIS A 48 3.04 -12.20 -8.73
N GLN A 49 2.57 -12.03 -9.96
CA GLN A 49 3.41 -12.14 -11.14
C GLN A 49 4.01 -10.79 -11.54
N ARG A 50 3.25 -9.70 -11.37
CA ARG A 50 3.62 -8.36 -11.85
C ARG A 50 3.74 -7.39 -10.69
N LEU A 51 4.98 -7.09 -10.34
CA LEU A 51 5.32 -6.16 -9.27
C LEU A 51 5.91 -4.88 -9.86
N LEU A 52 5.42 -3.73 -9.44
CA LEU A 52 6.05 -2.43 -9.70
C LEU A 52 6.61 -1.85 -8.41
N ILE A 53 7.90 -1.52 -8.39
CA ILE A 53 8.53 -0.83 -7.26
C ILE A 53 8.79 0.62 -7.63
N LEU A 54 8.21 1.52 -6.84
CA LEU A 54 8.49 2.93 -6.90
C LEU A 54 9.69 3.23 -6.02
N GLY A 55 10.78 3.60 -6.65
CA GLY A 55 12.05 3.88 -6.01
C GLY A 55 12.49 5.33 -6.18
N ARG A 56 13.57 5.68 -5.50
CA ARG A 56 14.26 6.98 -5.64
C ARG A 56 15.62 6.78 -6.29
N LYS A 57 16.07 7.77 -7.07
CA LYS A 57 17.38 7.72 -7.73
C LYS A 57 18.55 7.43 -6.77
N HIS A 58 18.51 7.87 -5.52
CA HIS A 58 19.58 7.55 -4.56
C HIS A 58 19.71 6.06 -4.24
N MET A 59 18.65 5.26 -4.44
CA MET A 59 18.68 3.81 -4.23
C MET A 59 19.61 3.09 -5.24
N LEU A 60 19.92 3.74 -6.36
CA LEU A 60 20.85 3.22 -7.37
C LEU A 60 22.32 3.42 -6.97
N LYS A 61 22.60 4.23 -5.95
CA LYS A 61 23.97 4.47 -5.49
C LYS A 61 24.34 3.41 -4.46
N ASP A 62 25.36 2.61 -4.80
CA ASP A 62 25.86 1.58 -3.90
C ASP A 62 26.32 2.18 -2.56
N SER A 63 25.79 1.64 -1.47
CA SER A 63 26.01 2.12 -0.11
C SER A 63 25.66 1.04 0.92
N LEU A 64 25.98 1.29 2.19
CA LEU A 64 25.62 0.38 3.29
C LEU A 64 24.11 0.12 3.38
N GLN A 65 23.29 1.12 3.02
CA GLN A 65 21.82 1.02 3.03
C GLN A 65 21.27 0.44 1.73
N TRP A 66 21.87 0.81 0.59
CA TRP A 66 21.43 0.39 -0.75
C TRP A 66 22.54 -0.41 -1.41
N ARG A 67 22.58 -1.72 -1.12
CA ARG A 67 23.57 -2.63 -1.68
C ARG A 67 23.21 -2.94 -3.12
N LYS A 68 24.18 -2.77 -4.03
CA LYS A 68 23.98 -3.06 -5.45
C LYS A 68 23.48 -4.49 -5.71
N ARG A 69 24.04 -5.48 -5.00
CA ARG A 69 23.61 -6.89 -5.13
C ARG A 69 22.13 -7.09 -4.87
N ASP A 70 21.59 -6.47 -3.83
CA ASP A 70 20.18 -6.61 -3.45
C ASP A 70 19.29 -5.91 -4.49
N MET A 71 19.70 -4.74 -4.99
CA MET A 71 19.01 -4.02 -6.06
C MET A 71 19.00 -4.79 -7.39
N ASP A 72 20.12 -5.43 -7.74
CA ASP A 72 20.23 -6.26 -8.95
C ASP A 72 19.37 -7.52 -8.86
N GLU A 73 19.20 -8.09 -7.66
CA GLU A 73 18.32 -9.23 -7.42
C GLU A 73 16.84 -8.84 -7.52
N MET A 74 16.45 -7.71 -6.91
CA MET A 74 15.06 -7.22 -6.99
C MET A 74 14.65 -6.89 -8.42
N GLN A 75 15.52 -6.25 -9.22
CA GLN A 75 15.22 -5.88 -10.61
C GLN A 75 15.00 -7.09 -11.54
N LYS A 76 15.37 -8.30 -11.12
CA LYS A 76 15.04 -9.54 -11.85
C LYS A 76 13.62 -10.05 -11.56
N LYS A 77 12.97 -9.52 -10.53
CA LYS A 77 11.68 -10.01 -10.01
C LYS A 77 10.54 -9.00 -10.15
N ALA A 78 10.88 -7.74 -10.40
CA ALA A 78 9.93 -6.64 -10.41
C ALA A 78 10.41 -5.54 -11.36
N ASP A 79 9.45 -4.82 -11.92
CA ASP A 79 9.70 -3.60 -12.65
C ASP A 79 10.00 -2.46 -11.67
N PHE A 80 10.90 -1.56 -12.05
CA PHE A 80 11.28 -0.41 -11.23
C PHE A 80 11.02 0.90 -11.95
N PHE A 81 10.46 1.86 -11.22
CA PHE A 81 10.46 3.25 -11.65
C PHE A 81 11.12 4.14 -10.60
N PHE A 82 12.25 4.76 -10.97
CA PHE A 82 12.99 5.64 -10.07
C PHE A 82 12.63 7.12 -10.30
N THR A 83 12.00 7.75 -9.31
CA THR A 83 11.72 9.19 -9.28
C THR A 83 12.93 9.97 -8.76
N SER A 84 12.95 11.29 -8.98
CA SER A 84 13.81 12.22 -8.25
C SER A 84 13.68 12.04 -6.73
N ASN A 85 14.73 12.35 -5.98
CA ASN A 85 14.73 12.26 -4.51
C ASN A 85 13.81 13.29 -3.84
N MET A 86 13.38 14.33 -4.58
CA MET A 86 12.52 15.40 -4.07
C MET A 86 11.04 15.26 -4.45
N SER A 87 10.69 14.28 -5.29
CA SER A 87 9.31 14.11 -5.74
C SER A 87 8.41 13.61 -4.59
N LYS A 88 7.10 13.81 -4.65
CA LYS A 88 6.18 13.09 -3.74
C LYS A 88 5.90 11.71 -4.32
N ASP A 89 5.90 10.66 -3.50
CA ASP A 89 5.68 9.28 -3.96
C ASP A 89 4.19 8.96 -4.17
N ASP A 90 3.33 9.49 -3.30
CA ASP A 90 1.90 9.20 -3.28
C ASP A 90 1.18 9.33 -4.64
N PRO A 91 1.42 10.37 -5.47
CA PRO A 91 0.75 10.47 -6.77
C PRO A 91 1.12 9.32 -7.73
N PHE A 92 2.37 8.85 -7.69
CA PHE A 92 2.84 7.75 -8.53
C PHE A 92 2.25 6.42 -8.05
N LEU A 93 2.22 6.21 -6.73
CA LEU A 93 1.62 5.03 -6.11
C LEU A 93 0.13 4.91 -6.43
N LEU A 94 -0.61 5.99 -6.20
CA LEU A 94 -2.05 6.07 -6.48
C LEU A 94 -2.34 5.85 -7.96
N TYR A 95 -1.61 6.53 -8.84
CA TYR A 95 -1.84 6.43 -10.28
C TYR A 95 -1.61 5.01 -10.80
N ALA A 96 -0.47 4.38 -10.48
CA ALA A 96 -0.18 3.04 -10.99
C ALA A 96 -1.13 1.98 -10.45
N THR A 97 -1.54 2.10 -9.18
CA THR A 97 -2.46 1.14 -8.55
C THR A 97 -3.85 1.25 -9.18
N LEU A 98 -4.39 2.47 -9.26
CA LEU A 98 -5.72 2.71 -9.87
C LEU A 98 -5.73 2.36 -11.36
N HIS A 99 -4.67 2.71 -12.10
CA HIS A 99 -4.55 2.41 -13.53
C HIS A 99 -4.46 0.90 -13.82
N SER A 100 -3.86 0.13 -12.91
CA SER A 100 -3.79 -1.33 -13.05
C SER A 100 -5.15 -2.02 -12.76
N GLY A 101 -6.10 -1.31 -12.15
CA GLY A 101 -7.47 -1.76 -11.96
C GLY A 101 -7.72 -2.42 -10.61
N GLY A 102 -8.96 -2.87 -10.39
CA GLY A 102 -9.47 -3.28 -9.07
C GLY A 102 -8.87 -4.54 -8.44
N HIS A 103 -7.94 -5.22 -9.11
CA HIS A 103 -7.18 -6.33 -8.54
C HIS A 103 -5.83 -5.91 -7.96
N CYS A 104 -5.35 -4.71 -8.32
CA CYS A 104 -4.01 -4.27 -7.99
C CYS A 104 -3.93 -3.81 -6.54
N MET A 105 -3.02 -4.38 -5.78
CA MET A 105 -2.74 -3.96 -4.41
C MET A 105 -1.64 -2.89 -4.39
N MET A 106 -1.57 -2.12 -3.30
CA MET A 106 -0.48 -1.20 -3.01
C MET A 106 0.16 -1.52 -1.67
N VAL A 107 1.48 -1.46 -1.59
CA VAL A 107 2.24 -1.70 -0.35
C VAL A 107 2.86 -0.40 0.12
N THR A 108 2.31 0.16 1.20
CA THR A 108 2.85 1.36 1.87
C THR A 108 2.31 1.44 3.30
N ARG A 109 3.07 2.05 4.22
CA ARG A 109 2.58 2.49 5.53
C ARG A 109 1.98 3.90 5.49
N ASP A 110 2.07 4.62 4.37
CA ASP A 110 1.45 5.95 4.30
C ASP A 110 -0.07 5.83 4.38
N LEU A 111 -0.68 6.74 5.13
CA LEU A 111 -2.12 6.84 5.31
C LEU A 111 -2.76 7.73 4.23
N LEU A 112 -1.96 8.40 3.39
CA LEU A 112 -2.38 9.26 2.29
C LEU A 112 -3.28 10.41 2.77
N ARG A 113 -2.93 10.99 3.94
CA ARG A 113 -3.76 11.96 4.67
C ARG A 113 -4.04 13.22 3.87
N ASP A 114 -3.02 13.78 3.22
CA ASP A 114 -3.16 15.00 2.42
C ASP A 114 -4.08 14.77 1.21
N HIS A 115 -3.98 13.59 0.58
CA HIS A 115 -4.84 13.20 -0.53
C HIS A 115 -6.29 13.02 -0.10
N LYS A 116 -6.55 12.44 1.08
CA LYS A 116 -7.89 12.35 1.67
C LYS A 116 -8.48 13.71 1.96
N ALA A 117 -7.68 14.63 2.48
CA ALA A 117 -8.12 15.98 2.82
C ALA A 117 -8.46 16.80 1.56
N ALA A 118 -7.79 16.54 0.43
CA ALA A 118 -8.07 17.18 -0.85
C ALA A 118 -9.39 16.72 -1.51
N LEU A 119 -9.95 15.58 -1.09
CA LEU A 119 -11.25 15.08 -1.58
C LEU A 119 -12.40 15.79 -0.86
N THR A 120 -12.91 16.86 -1.46
CA THR A 120 -14.01 17.67 -0.90
C THR A 120 -15.38 17.00 -1.05
N ASP A 121 -15.59 16.22 -2.11
CA ASP A 121 -16.81 15.45 -2.31
C ASP A 121 -16.89 14.26 -1.33
N THR A 122 -18.00 14.19 -0.59
CA THR A 122 -18.18 13.16 0.46
C THR A 122 -18.32 11.76 -0.13
N VAL A 123 -18.92 11.63 -1.32
CA VAL A 123 -19.08 10.32 -1.98
C VAL A 123 -17.72 9.80 -2.43
N THR A 124 -16.96 10.60 -3.16
CA THR A 124 -15.60 10.29 -3.63
C THR A 124 -14.68 9.98 -2.47
N ARG A 125 -14.74 10.77 -1.39
CA ARG A 125 -13.95 10.51 -0.19
C ARG A 125 -14.28 9.16 0.45
N ARG A 126 -15.57 8.79 0.54
CA ARG A 126 -15.99 7.46 1.04
C ARG A 126 -15.49 6.34 0.14
N LEU A 127 -15.59 6.49 -1.18
CA LEU A 127 -15.09 5.51 -2.15
C LEU A 127 -13.57 5.34 -2.04
N PHE A 128 -12.83 6.44 -1.85
CA PHE A 128 -11.38 6.38 -1.64
C PHE A 128 -11.01 5.64 -0.35
N PHE A 129 -11.71 5.88 0.76
CA PHE A 129 -11.49 5.13 2.00
C PHE A 129 -11.79 3.64 1.85
N LYS A 130 -12.88 3.29 1.15
CA LYS A 130 -13.20 1.90 0.83
C LYS A 130 -12.12 1.26 -0.03
N TRP A 131 -11.72 1.94 -1.11
CA TRP A 131 -10.66 1.49 -2.01
C TRP A 131 -9.36 1.27 -1.25
N GLN A 132 -8.88 2.25 -0.50
CA GLN A 132 -7.63 2.15 0.26
C GLN A 132 -7.65 0.95 1.21
N ARG A 133 -8.73 0.76 1.99
CA ARG A 133 -8.84 -0.38 2.91
C ARG A 133 -8.80 -1.74 2.19
N GLY A 134 -9.40 -1.81 1.01
CA GLY A 134 -9.44 -3.02 0.18
C GLY A 134 -8.15 -3.29 -0.60
N HIS A 135 -7.31 -2.28 -0.82
CA HIS A 135 -6.16 -2.37 -1.74
C HIS A 135 -4.82 -2.08 -1.07
N GLN A 136 -4.78 -1.59 0.17
CA GLN A 136 -3.54 -1.31 0.90
C GLN A 136 -3.08 -2.52 1.72
N ILE A 137 -1.85 -2.94 1.48
CA ILE A 137 -1.12 -3.92 2.28
C ILE A 137 -0.10 -3.15 3.13
N VAL A 138 -0.11 -3.39 4.45
CA VAL A 138 0.82 -2.75 5.38
C VAL A 138 1.83 -3.77 5.87
N VAL A 139 3.13 -3.53 5.68
CA VAL A 139 4.18 -4.34 6.31
C VAL A 139 4.22 -3.98 7.79
N SER A 140 3.62 -4.80 8.66
CA SER A 140 3.45 -4.49 10.08
C SER A 140 4.73 -4.73 10.88
N SER A 141 5.47 -5.79 10.57
CA SER A 141 6.75 -6.08 11.21
C SER A 141 7.69 -6.82 10.27
N TYR A 142 8.98 -6.51 10.40
CA TYR A 142 10.04 -7.23 9.71
C TYR A 142 11.15 -7.55 10.70
N LYS A 143 11.48 -8.85 10.79
CA LYS A 143 12.66 -9.37 11.47
C LYS A 143 13.49 -10.13 10.44
N PRO A 144 14.72 -9.66 10.13
CA PRO A 144 15.59 -10.32 9.15
C PRO A 144 15.68 -11.84 9.39
N GLY A 145 15.44 -12.62 8.34
CA GLY A 145 15.52 -14.08 8.38
C GLY A 145 14.49 -14.80 9.27
N LYS A 146 13.47 -14.10 9.77
CA LYS A 146 12.44 -14.70 10.65
C LYS A 146 11.02 -14.44 10.19
N ILE A 147 10.55 -13.19 10.30
CA ILE A 147 9.13 -12.88 10.21
C ILE A 147 8.96 -11.64 9.35
N LEU A 148 8.19 -11.78 8.28
CA LEU A 148 7.61 -10.68 7.53
C LEU A 148 6.09 -10.80 7.69
N THR A 149 5.49 -9.88 8.45
CA THR A 149 4.04 -9.85 8.65
C THR A 149 3.42 -8.72 7.85
N PHE A 150 2.30 -9.04 7.21
CA PHE A 150 1.46 -8.09 6.52
C PHE A 150 0.15 -7.96 7.27
N GLU A 151 -0.38 -6.75 7.34
CA GLU A 151 -1.80 -6.54 7.59
C GLU A 151 -2.48 -6.53 6.23
N ASP A 152 -3.25 -7.58 5.97
CA ASP A 152 -4.03 -7.71 4.75
C ASP A 152 -5.26 -6.80 4.80
N ALA A 153 -5.72 -6.39 3.62
CA ALA A 153 -7.00 -5.74 3.46
C ALA A 153 -8.13 -6.62 4.04
N LEU A 154 -9.01 -6.03 4.85
CA LEU A 154 -10.17 -6.77 5.37
C LEU A 154 -11.05 -7.24 4.20
N PRO A 155 -11.58 -8.48 4.26
CA PRO A 155 -12.45 -9.01 3.20
C PRO A 155 -13.85 -8.37 3.21
N TYR A 156 -14.12 -7.47 4.16
CA TYR A 156 -15.39 -6.78 4.33
C TYR A 156 -15.20 -5.29 4.55
N ASP A 157 -16.22 -4.52 4.20
CA ASP A 157 -16.24 -3.07 4.36
C ASP A 157 -16.80 -2.67 5.72
N THR A 158 -16.05 -1.91 6.51
CA THR A 158 -16.51 -1.37 7.80
C THR A 158 -17.35 -0.11 7.57
N ILE A 159 -18.60 -0.31 7.16
CA ILE A 159 -19.63 0.73 6.98
C ILE A 159 -20.95 0.24 7.58
N VAL A 160 -21.95 1.11 7.67
CA VAL A 160 -23.32 0.67 7.95
C VAL A 160 -23.80 -0.20 6.79
N GLN A 161 -24.25 -1.42 7.09
CA GLN A 161 -24.71 -2.42 6.11
C GLN A 161 -26.09 -2.94 6.50
N THR A 162 -26.92 -3.26 5.51
CA THR A 162 -28.23 -3.90 5.71
C THR A 162 -28.63 -4.73 4.50
N ASP A 163 -29.33 -5.84 4.75
CA ASP A 163 -30.04 -6.64 3.73
C ASP A 163 -31.57 -6.44 3.77
N GLY A 164 -32.05 -5.48 4.57
CA GLY A 164 -33.46 -5.21 4.84
C GLY A 164 -34.01 -5.91 6.09
N ASN A 165 -33.46 -7.06 6.48
CA ASN A 165 -33.87 -7.80 7.68
C ASN A 165 -32.85 -7.69 8.82
N THR A 166 -31.59 -7.47 8.48
CA THR A 166 -30.48 -7.27 9.39
C THR A 166 -29.82 -5.91 9.17
N TRP A 167 -29.30 -5.33 10.23
CA TRP A 167 -28.45 -4.14 10.18
C TRP A 167 -27.17 -4.41 10.94
N HIS A 168 -26.03 -4.05 10.34
CA HIS A 168 -24.72 -4.07 10.94
C HIS A 168 -24.19 -2.64 10.98
N ILE A 169 -24.02 -2.10 12.19
CA ILE A 169 -23.62 -0.71 12.41
C ILE A 169 -22.29 -0.73 13.16
N PRO A 170 -21.17 -0.36 12.51
CA PRO A 170 -19.89 -0.24 13.20
C PRO A 170 -19.92 1.00 14.11
N TYR A 171 -19.39 0.86 15.33
CA TYR A 171 -19.39 1.95 16.32
C TYR A 171 -18.09 1.99 17.13
N ASP A 172 -17.74 3.19 17.58
CA ASP A 172 -16.62 3.41 18.50
C ASP A 172 -17.14 3.28 19.94
N ASP A 173 -16.41 2.59 20.80
CA ASP A 173 -16.71 2.62 22.24
C ASP A 173 -16.34 4.00 22.79
N SER A 174 -17.09 4.47 23.79
CA SER A 174 -16.89 5.72 24.52
C SER A 174 -15.46 5.91 25.05
N LEU A 175 -14.74 4.81 25.28
CA LEU A 175 -13.34 4.79 25.72
C LEU A 175 -12.33 4.78 24.57
N SER A 176 -12.75 4.48 23.34
CA SER A 176 -11.87 4.38 22.18
C SER A 176 -11.70 5.74 21.51
N LYS A 177 -10.49 6.31 21.63
CA LYS A 177 -10.06 7.46 20.81
C LYS A 177 -9.45 6.94 19.51
N ARG A 178 -10.32 6.45 18.62
CA ARG A 178 -9.92 5.99 17.29
C ARG A 178 -9.48 7.18 16.43
N ALA A 179 -8.36 7.05 15.73
CA ALA A 179 -7.95 8.04 14.75
C ALA A 179 -8.87 8.00 13.52
N SER A 180 -9.02 9.13 12.81
CA SER A 180 -9.95 9.23 11.67
C SER A 180 -9.68 8.26 10.51
N PHE A 181 -8.49 7.66 10.47
CA PHE A 181 -8.06 6.69 9.46
C PHE A 181 -8.13 5.22 9.90
N GLU A 182 -8.28 4.96 11.19
CA GLU A 182 -8.54 3.63 11.73
C GLU A 182 -10.01 3.26 11.46
N ILE A 183 -10.42 2.01 11.70
CA ILE A 183 -11.81 1.58 11.54
C ILE A 183 -12.40 1.13 12.88
N PRO A 184 -13.71 1.34 13.12
CA PRO A 184 -14.34 0.78 14.31
C PRO A 184 -14.28 -0.75 14.28
N VAL A 185 -13.91 -1.37 15.40
CA VAL A 185 -13.83 -2.83 15.52
C VAL A 185 -15.10 -3.45 16.11
N ASN A 186 -15.93 -2.63 16.78
CA ASN A 186 -17.17 -3.08 17.37
C ASN A 186 -18.34 -2.89 16.40
N TRP A 187 -19.27 -3.84 16.46
CA TRP A 187 -20.45 -3.88 15.59
C TRP A 187 -21.71 -4.08 16.40
N LEU A 188 -22.72 -3.24 16.15
CA LEU A 188 -24.08 -3.48 16.58
C LEU A 188 -24.80 -4.28 15.48
N CYS A 189 -25.29 -5.47 15.84
CA CYS A 189 -26.12 -6.29 14.97
C CYS A 189 -27.58 -6.19 15.41
N LEU A 190 -28.46 -5.77 14.51
CA LEU A 190 -29.90 -5.73 14.71
C LEU A 190 -30.54 -6.70 13.72
N GLN A 191 -31.43 -7.58 14.19
CA GLN A 191 -32.12 -8.55 13.35
C GLN A 191 -33.62 -8.49 13.63
N LYS A 192 -34.41 -8.42 12.57
CA LYS A 192 -35.86 -8.55 12.64
C LYS A 192 -36.21 -10.00 13.00
N LYS A 193 -36.99 -10.18 14.07
CA LYS A 193 -37.54 -11.49 14.46
C LYS A 193 -38.60 -11.96 13.47
#